data_AF-A0A6S6SA53-F1
#
_entry.id   AF-A0A6S6SA53-F1
#
_cell.length_a   1.000
_cell.length_b   1.000
_cell.length_c   1.000
_cell.angle_alpha   90.00
_cell.angle_beta   90.00
_cell.angle_gamma   90.00
#
_symmetry.space_group_name_H-M   'P 1'
#
loop_
_entity.id
_entity.type
_entity.pdbx_description
1 polymer ?
#
loop_
_entity_poly.entity_id
_entity_poly.type
_entity_poly.pdbx_seq_one_letter_code
_entity_poly.pdbx_strand_id
1 'polypeptide(L)'
;MMSKNCCTYWLEGWWETYCCKHDEDYSQSGKTRIKSDNDLFVGVLTSLREKEPVRFSSFIITFPIASIMFIGVRVGGRKRYVRKQNIMKIKKFRAKHD
;
A
#
# COMPACT_ATOMS: atom_id res chain seq x y z
N MET A 1 -9.16 16.39 10.88
CA MET A 1 -8.93 15.00 10.40
C MET A 1 -7.57 14.98 9.74
N MET A 2 -6.57 14.29 10.30
CA MET A 2 -5.28 14.15 9.63
C MET A 2 -5.52 13.39 8.33
N SER A 3 -5.21 14.02 7.19
CA SER A 3 -5.08 13.34 5.91
C SER A 3 -4.21 12.11 6.13
N LYS A 4 -4.81 10.92 6.04
CA LYS A 4 -4.01 9.71 5.84
C LYS A 4 -3.41 9.92 4.45
N ASN A 5 -2.12 10.24 4.38
CA ASN A 5 -1.35 10.24 3.13
C ASN A 5 -1.27 8.80 2.61
N CYS A 6 -2.41 8.23 2.21
CA CYS A 6 -2.56 6.83 1.84
C CYS A 6 -1.60 6.49 0.71
N CYS A 7 -1.58 7.32 -0.31
CA CYS A 7 -0.64 7.25 -1.42
C CYS A 7 0.62 8.09 -1.11
N THR A 8 1.37 7.71 -0.06
CA THR A 8 2.58 8.47 0.31
C THR A 8 3.58 8.52 -0.86
N TYR A 9 3.89 9.73 -1.36
CA TYR A 9 4.72 9.99 -2.55
C TYR A 9 4.11 9.64 -3.91
N TRP A 10 2.80 9.38 -3.95
CA TRP A 10 2.07 9.08 -5.18
C TRP A 10 0.89 10.05 -5.33
N LEU A 11 0.52 10.33 -6.57
CA LEU A 11 -0.73 11.04 -6.84
C LEU A 11 -1.91 10.18 -6.40
N GLU A 12 -2.90 10.82 -5.79
CA GLU A 12 -4.19 10.22 -5.49
C GLU A 12 -4.94 9.96 -6.80
N GLY A 13 -5.66 8.85 -6.86
CA GLY A 13 -6.31 8.37 -8.07
C GLY A 13 -7.27 7.23 -7.76
N TRP A 14 -7.74 6.50 -8.77
CA TRP A 14 -8.69 5.41 -8.54
C TRP A 14 -8.14 4.24 -7.70
N TRP A 15 -6.82 4.18 -7.52
CA TRP A 15 -6.10 3.21 -6.70
C TRP A 15 -5.93 3.62 -5.23
N GLU A 16 -6.45 4.78 -4.81
CA GLU A 16 -6.28 5.33 -3.46
C GLU A 16 -6.65 4.33 -2.35
N THR A 17 -7.77 3.61 -2.51
CA THR A 17 -8.22 2.59 -1.56
C THR A 17 -7.16 1.53 -1.30
N TYR A 18 -6.42 1.12 -2.32
CA TYR A 18 -5.36 0.11 -2.19
C TYR A 18 -4.08 0.71 -1.59
N CYS A 19 -3.79 1.98 -1.86
CA CYS A 19 -2.73 2.69 -1.11
C CYS A 19 -3.05 2.72 0.39
N CYS A 20 -4.29 3.06 0.78
CA CYS A 20 -4.69 3.10 2.20
C CYS A 20 -4.54 1.72 2.85
N LYS A 21 -5.02 0.68 2.16
CA LYS A 21 -4.90 -0.71 2.62
C LYS A 21 -3.44 -1.15 2.77
N HIS A 22 -2.56 -0.75 1.84
CA HIS A 22 -1.12 -1.03 1.93
C HIS A 22 -0.49 -0.37 3.16
N ASP A 23 -0.84 0.88 3.43
CA ASP A 23 -0.30 1.63 4.56
C ASP A 23 -0.79 1.09 5.92
N GLU A 24 -2.02 0.57 5.96
CA GLU A 24 -2.61 -0.17 7.07
C GLU A 24 -1.93 -1.52 7.27
N ASP A 25 -1.72 -2.29 6.20
CA ASP A 25 -1.02 -3.58 6.24
C ASP A 25 0.42 -3.43 6.74
N TYR A 26 1.10 -2.35 6.36
CA TYR A 26 2.43 -1.99 6.89
C TYR A 26 2.42 -1.68 8.39
N SER A 27 1.26 -1.30 8.93
CA SER A 27 1.02 -1.02 10.34
C SER A 27 0.36 -2.18 11.11
N GLN A 28 0.22 -3.36 10.50
CA GLN A 28 -0.26 -4.55 11.21
C GLN A 28 0.91 -5.50 11.48
N SER A 29 0.93 -6.09 12.67
CA SER A 29 1.87 -7.15 13.01
C SER A 29 1.32 -8.48 12.51
N GLY A 30 1.77 -8.97 11.37
CA GLY A 30 1.37 -10.28 10.85
C GLY A 30 1.41 -10.43 9.34
N LYS A 31 1.33 -9.32 8.59
CA LYS A 31 1.56 -9.33 7.14
C LYS A 31 3.02 -9.03 6.83
N THR A 32 3.58 -9.79 5.89
CA THR A 32 4.92 -9.52 5.39
C THR A 32 4.88 -8.32 4.43
N ARG A 33 5.99 -7.57 4.38
CA ARG A 33 6.17 -6.49 3.40
C ARG A 33 5.86 -6.95 1.98
N ILE A 34 6.41 -8.10 1.60
CA ILE A 34 6.25 -8.68 0.26
C ILE A 34 4.78 -8.95 -0.06
N LYS A 35 4.03 -9.54 0.89
CA LYS A 35 2.60 -9.81 0.69
C LYS A 35 1.84 -8.50 0.50
N SER A 36 2.10 -7.50 1.34
CA SER A 36 1.45 -6.19 1.25
C SER A 36 1.76 -5.49 -0.07
N ASP A 37 3.02 -5.52 -0.52
CA ASP A 37 3.44 -4.96 -1.81
C ASP A 37 2.77 -5.66 -3.00
N ASN A 38 2.63 -6.99 -2.95
CA ASN A 38 1.93 -7.77 -3.97
C ASN A 38 0.42 -7.48 -3.97
N ASP A 39 -0.21 -7.37 -2.80
CA ASP A 39 -1.63 -7.03 -2.65
C ASP A 39 -1.91 -5.63 -3.23
N LEU A 40 -0.99 -4.68 -3.05
CA LEU A 40 -1.07 -3.36 -3.70
C LEU A 40 -1.00 -3.48 -5.22
N PHE A 41 -0.04 -4.23 -5.76
CA PHE A 41 0.11 -4.40 -7.21
C PHE A 41 -1.14 -5.00 -7.85
N VAL A 42 -1.63 -6.12 -7.30
CA VAL A 42 -2.84 -6.79 -7.80
C VAL A 42 -4.05 -5.87 -7.67
N GLY A 43 -4.17 -5.18 -6.53
CA GLY A 43 -5.25 -4.24 -6.27
C GLY A 43 -5.29 -3.09 -7.27
N VAL A 44 -4.16 -2.43 -7.54
CA VAL A 44 -4.07 -1.37 -8.56
C VAL A 44 -4.42 -1.92 -9.95
N LEU A 45 -3.95 -3.12 -10.29
CA LEU A 45 -4.22 -3.76 -11.57
C LEU A 45 -5.71 -4.03 -11.79
N THR A 46 -6.45 -4.45 -10.75
CA THR A 46 -7.88 -4.77 -10.84
C THR A 46 -8.78 -3.56 -10.59
N SER A 47 -8.31 -2.53 -9.88
CA SER A 47 -9.09 -1.37 -9.44
C SER A 47 -9.79 -0.61 -10.57
N LEU A 48 -9.17 -0.51 -11.74
CA LEU A 48 -9.79 0.19 -12.88
C LEU A 48 -10.92 -0.65 -13.51
N ARG A 49 -10.80 -1.98 -13.48
CA ARG A 49 -11.83 -2.91 -13.99
C ARG A 49 -13.08 -2.89 -13.09
N GLU A 50 -12.90 -2.66 -11.80
CA GLU A 50 -14.01 -2.54 -10.84
C GLU A 50 -14.80 -1.24 -11.04
N LYS A 51 -14.17 -0.17 -11.56
CA LYS A 51 -14.82 1.12 -11.84
C LYS A 51 -15.36 1.25 -13.26
N GLU A 52 -14.63 0.75 -14.26
CA GLU A 52 -15.03 0.77 -15.66
C GLU A 52 -14.98 -0.65 -16.24
N PRO A 53 -16.11 -1.38 -16.29
CA PRO A 53 -16.12 -2.81 -16.57
C PRO A 53 -15.70 -3.20 -18.00
N VAL A 54 -15.43 -2.27 -18.92
CA VAL A 54 -15.29 -2.62 -20.33
C VAL A 54 -14.31 -1.70 -21.06
N ARG A 55 -13.04 -2.12 -21.17
CA ARG A 55 -12.16 -1.94 -22.34
C ARG A 55 -10.77 -2.53 -22.09
N PHE A 56 -10.22 -3.20 -23.09
CA PHE A 56 -8.83 -3.70 -23.09
C PHE A 56 -7.81 -2.58 -22.82
N SER A 57 -8.15 -1.33 -23.14
CA SER A 57 -7.35 -0.14 -22.86
C SER A 57 -7.09 0.10 -21.36
N SER A 58 -8.00 -0.35 -20.48
CA SER A 58 -7.84 -0.20 -19.04
C SER A 58 -6.63 -0.98 -18.51
N PHE A 59 -6.33 -2.15 -19.08
CA PHE A 59 -5.16 -2.95 -18.71
C PHE A 59 -3.84 -2.29 -19.15
N ILE A 60 -3.84 -1.68 -20.34
CA ILE A 60 -2.67 -1.00 -20.90
C ILE A 60 -2.25 0.19 -20.02
N ILE A 61 -3.22 0.87 -19.40
CA ILE A 61 -2.96 2.02 -18.51
C ILE A 61 -2.64 1.57 -17.08
N THR A 62 -3.35 0.56 -16.55
CA THR A 62 -3.11 0.12 -15.16
C THR A 62 -1.80 -0.62 -14.98
N PHE A 63 -1.37 -1.41 -15.96
CA PHE A 63 -0.16 -2.23 -15.82
C PHE A 63 1.11 -1.39 -15.58
N PRO A 64 1.40 -0.31 -16.36
CA PRO A 64 2.52 0.57 -16.08
C PRO A 64 2.43 1.25 -14.71
N ILE A 65 1.25 1.75 -14.34
CA ILE A 65 1.04 2.44 -13.06
C ILE A 65 1.30 1.48 -11.90
N ALA A 66 0.68 0.29 -11.92
CA ALA A 66 0.87 -0.75 -10.91
C ALA A 66 2.35 -1.15 -10.82
N SER A 67 3.04 -1.29 -11.96
CA SER A 67 4.46 -1.68 -12.00
C SER A 67 5.37 -0.62 -11.39
N ILE A 68 5.18 0.66 -11.73
CA ILE A 68 5.97 1.77 -11.18
C ILE A 68 5.72 1.89 -9.66
N MET A 69 4.46 1.78 -9.22
CA MET A 69 4.11 1.76 -7.81
C MET A 69 4.77 0.59 -7.07
N PHE A 70 4.72 -0.61 -7.65
CA PHE A 70 5.32 -1.81 -7.08
C PHE A 70 6.84 -1.69 -6.93
N ILE A 71 7.53 -1.20 -7.95
CA ILE A 71 8.98 -0.97 -7.89
C ILE A 71 9.29 0.08 -6.81
N GLY A 72 8.53 1.18 -6.76
CA GLY A 72 8.71 2.24 -5.77
C GLY A 72 8.57 1.75 -4.33
N VAL A 73 7.55 0.94 -4.02
CA VAL A 73 7.40 0.36 -2.66
C VAL A 73 8.47 -0.70 -2.36
N ARG A 74 8.93 -1.46 -3.37
CA ARG A 74 10.00 -2.45 -3.18
C ARG A 74 11.34 -1.81 -2.85
N VAL A 75 11.69 -0.72 -3.55
CA VAL A 75 12.94 0.02 -3.36
C VAL A 75 12.87 0.93 -2.13
N GLY A 76 11.82 1.74 -1.99
CA GLY A 76 11.68 2.75 -0.93
C GLY A 76 11.04 2.25 0.37
N GLY A 77 10.23 1.19 0.32
CA GLY A 77 9.38 0.77 1.44
C GLY A 77 10.12 0.07 2.59
N ARG A 78 11.34 -0.44 2.38
CA ARG A 78 12.07 -1.23 3.41
C ARG A 78 12.35 -0.41 4.67
N LYS A 79 12.93 0.79 4.51
CA LYS A 79 13.28 1.67 5.64
C LYS A 79 12.03 2.10 6.42
N ARG A 80 10.94 2.43 5.70
CA ARG A 80 9.66 2.83 6.31
C ARG A 80 8.98 1.68 7.07
N TYR A 81 9.02 0.48 6.51
CA TYR A 81 8.46 -0.73 7.13
C TYR A 81 9.15 -1.05 8.47
N VAL A 82 10.49 -1.08 8.48
CA VAL A 82 11.27 -1.35 9.71
C VAL A 82 10.96 -0.30 10.79
N ARG A 83 10.90 0.99 10.42
CA ARG A 83 10.56 2.07 11.35
C ARG A 83 9.15 1.89 11.95
N LYS A 84 8.14 1.62 11.12
CA LYS A 84 6.75 1.40 11.59
C LYS A 84 6.66 0.18 12.52
N GLN A 85 7.29 -0.94 12.16
CA GLN A 85 7.30 -2.16 12.99
C GLN A 85 7.97 -1.94 14.35
N ASN A 86 9.08 -1.19 14.40
CA ASN A 86 9.75 -0.87 15.67
C ASN A 86 8.87 0.00 16.58
N ILE A 87 8.21 1.03 16.03
CA ILE A 87 7.29 1.89 16.79
C ILE A 87 6.15 1.06 17.38
N MET A 88 5.59 0.11 16.62
CA MET A 88 4.52 -0.77 17.11
C MET A 88 4.97 -1.70 18.22
N LYS A 89 6.16 -2.29 18.11
CA LYS A 89 6.72 -3.13 19.18
C LYS A 89 6.85 -2.33 20.48
N ILE A 90 7.35 -1.08 20.39
CA ILE A 90 7.45 -0.18 21.55
C ILE A 90 6.07 0.13 22.14
N LYS A 91 5.07 0.43 21.30
CA LYS A 91 3.69 0.69 21.77
C LYS A 91 3.07 -0.54 22.46
N LYS A 92 3.24 -1.74 21.89
CA LYS A 92 2.77 -2.99 22.49
C LYS A 92 3.48 -3.31 23.80
N PHE A 93 4.75 -2.97 23.93
CA PHE A 93 5.49 -3.12 25.17
C PHE A 93 4.92 -2.20 26.25
N ARG A 94 4.74 -0.90 25.96
CA ARG A 94 4.14 0.06 26.91
C ARG A 94 2.75 -0.36 27.39
N ALA A 95 1.86 -0.72 26.45
CA ALA A 95 0.49 -1.14 26.77
C ALA A 95 0.36 -2.43 27.60
N LYS A 96 1.45 -3.18 27.81
CA LYS A 96 1.47 -4.35 28.71
C LYS A 96 1.97 -4.03 30.12
N HIS A 97 2.57 -2.86 30.30
CA HIS A 97 3.18 -2.41 31.54
C HIS A 97 2.44 -1.24 32.19
N ASP A 98 1.41 -0.71 31.51
CA ASP A 98 0.37 0.16 32.06
C ASP A 98 -0.83 -0.69 32.48
#